data_AF-A0A9E5KGW9-F1
#
_entry.id   AF-A0A9E5KGW9-F1
#
_cell.length_a   1.000
_cell.length_b   1.000
_cell.length_c   1.000
_cell.angle_alpha   90.00
_cell.angle_beta   90.00
_cell.angle_gamma   90.00
#
_symmetry.space_group_name_H-M   'P 1'
#
loop_
_entity.id
_entity.type
_entity.pdbx_description
1 polymer ?
#
loop_
_entity_poly.entity_id
_entity_poly.type
_entity_poly.pdbx_seq_one_letter_code
_entity_poly.pdbx_strand_id
1 'polypeptide(L)'
;MATADIAKQAVFDQRIIQHSPAYAVNKGALSLTAVPFSAISQTTSQHTYNCPIPSQNVFVDRAVDWTATAVFRVQVDRISTPRGANEPILAFGKDCAFTSFPLHSLVQTMTATINDTTTTMNTSDVLKEILRLTSTNGNKKSRTCPTMDDTYYSYDDAYLTVNSPLSGYGEAVNPDYVPNGAYPQVYFTNAQGALLTGNGTYNDENGLAVSYTAGVPVRSVASDAGQPVLYIQLTSTEKLVLSPFIFANSHEWETGLFGINAIQFVMNLGSPSRVLRTTKASGRQLVGQVGYPTTLTGGNQPFSNSRVLFQILTPSLDVPLPPKSVVPYMEFPRYITNFTPSQNVPGTQTGAVGGTITIPSQTIVLPQIPDMLIIYAKPQTYADTTFGDYHFPPTSISLNFDNFAGLLSAHQQSQLYQMAVHNGLEMDYAQWVGQAYLGKDGKDVPSVGGFLILRPGVDFALQSGQAPGLAGNFVLQYNLTIQNTTSADLVANTTTISLYTIAVNAGFFESMAGSSRVVKAVVSEADIISAEPSAVGSGDELKRLVGAGFLDNLGNMFNKAVGVYETTKPIISAVKNLLPDSGVVGKVKDVAGKVGYGLSGGSPGGIGASGGRRKGLSARLM
;
A
#
# COMPACT_ATOMS: atom_id res chain seq x y z
N MET A 1 15.95 -37.12 -36.12
CA MET A 1 15.21 -35.89 -35.76
C MET A 1 14.61 -36.12 -34.39
N ALA A 2 15.20 -35.53 -33.34
CA ALA A 2 14.60 -35.55 -32.01
C ALA A 2 13.28 -34.78 -32.09
N THR A 3 12.17 -35.47 -31.84
CA THR A 3 10.86 -34.85 -31.67
C THR A 3 10.99 -33.84 -30.53
N ALA A 4 10.71 -32.56 -30.80
CA ALA A 4 10.80 -31.47 -29.83
C ALA A 4 10.28 -31.92 -28.44
N ASP A 5 11.04 -31.60 -27.38
CA ASP A 5 10.81 -31.93 -25.97
C ASP A 5 9.50 -31.33 -25.43
N ILE A 6 8.37 -31.80 -25.97
CA ILE A 6 7.03 -31.41 -25.55
C ILE A 6 6.49 -32.55 -24.70
N ALA A 7 6.41 -32.31 -23.39
CA ALA A 7 5.78 -33.24 -22.46
C ALA A 7 4.30 -33.42 -22.85
N LYS A 8 3.92 -34.64 -23.23
CA LYS A 8 2.54 -34.98 -23.56
C LYS A 8 1.82 -35.45 -22.30
N GLN A 9 0.82 -34.68 -21.87
CA GLN A 9 -0.04 -35.02 -20.73
C GLN A 9 -1.45 -35.31 -21.20
N ALA A 10 -2.06 -36.38 -20.69
CA ALA A 10 -3.46 -36.70 -20.96
C ALA A 10 -4.36 -35.95 -19.98
N VAL A 11 -5.19 -35.06 -20.50
CA VAL A 11 -6.25 -34.38 -19.74
C VAL A 11 -7.53 -35.16 -19.96
N PHE A 12 -8.05 -35.76 -18.89
CA PHE A 12 -9.32 -36.48 -18.91
C PHE A 12 -10.46 -35.54 -18.51
N ASP A 13 -11.65 -35.79 -19.05
CA ASP A 13 -12.87 -35.08 -18.66
C ASP A 13 -13.17 -35.35 -17.18
N GLN A 14 -13.34 -34.29 -16.38
CA GLN A 14 -13.57 -34.38 -14.94
C GLN A 14 -14.87 -35.12 -14.57
N ARG A 15 -15.81 -35.29 -15.51
CA ARG A 15 -17.06 -36.02 -15.28
C ARG A 15 -16.89 -37.54 -15.34
N ILE A 16 -15.81 -38.04 -15.95
CA ILE A 16 -15.59 -39.48 -16.18
C ILE A 16 -14.46 -40.06 -15.33
N ILE A 17 -13.70 -39.20 -14.65
CA ILE A 17 -12.69 -39.60 -13.66
C ILE A 17 -13.15 -39.14 -12.28
N GLN A 18 -13.25 -40.11 -11.37
CA GLN A 18 -13.54 -39.85 -9.97
C GLN A 18 -12.23 -39.92 -9.17
N HIS A 19 -11.79 -38.76 -8.67
CA HIS A 19 -10.70 -38.69 -7.70
C HIS A 19 -11.23 -39.06 -6.30
N SER A 20 -10.38 -39.67 -5.45
CA SER A 20 -10.75 -39.88 -4.04
C SER A 20 -10.96 -38.53 -3.38
N PRO A 21 -12.13 -38.24 -2.78
CA PRO A 21 -12.39 -36.96 -2.15
C PRO A 21 -11.53 -36.84 -0.88
N ALA A 22 -10.73 -35.78 -0.78
CA ALA A 22 -10.08 -35.38 0.46
C ALA A 22 -11.01 -34.46 1.26
N TYR A 23 -11.11 -34.67 2.56
CA TYR A 23 -11.89 -33.81 3.47
C TYR A 23 -10.95 -32.97 4.32
N ALA A 24 -11.09 -31.65 4.27
CA ALA A 24 -10.25 -30.73 5.02
C ALA A 24 -10.73 -30.63 6.49
N VAL A 25 -9.82 -30.86 7.45
CA VAL A 25 -10.04 -30.60 8.88
C VAL A 25 -9.34 -29.30 9.24
N ASN A 26 -10.11 -28.23 9.44
CA ASN A 26 -9.56 -26.92 9.78
C ASN A 26 -9.23 -26.85 11.28
N LYS A 27 -7.94 -26.78 11.62
CA LYS A 27 -7.46 -26.54 12.99
C LYS A 27 -6.99 -25.09 13.11
N GLY A 28 -7.49 -24.37 14.12
CA GLY A 28 -7.16 -22.97 14.38
C GLY A 28 -6.46 -22.73 15.72
N ALA A 29 -6.28 -21.45 16.06
CA ALA A 29 -5.81 -21.03 17.37
C ALA A 29 -6.79 -21.47 18.47
N LEU A 30 -6.26 -21.77 19.67
CA LEU A 30 -7.07 -22.11 20.86
C LEU A 30 -7.83 -20.88 21.38
N SER A 31 -7.22 -19.70 21.26
CA SER A 31 -7.83 -18.42 21.59
C SER A 31 -7.41 -17.36 20.59
N LEU A 32 -8.34 -16.46 20.28
CA LEU A 32 -8.17 -15.31 19.40
C LEU A 32 -8.78 -14.10 20.12
N THR A 33 -7.98 -13.08 20.40
CA THR A 33 -8.42 -11.91 21.18
C THR A 33 -7.93 -10.63 20.54
N ALA A 34 -8.85 -9.69 20.30
CA ALA A 34 -8.53 -8.34 19.86
C ALA A 34 -8.24 -7.45 21.09
N VAL A 35 -7.03 -6.90 21.16
CA VAL A 35 -6.55 -6.09 22.30
C VAL A 35 -6.28 -4.66 21.82
N PRO A 36 -7.06 -3.67 22.27
CA PRO A 36 -6.78 -2.27 21.99
C PRO A 36 -5.73 -1.72 22.96
N PHE A 37 -4.73 -1.01 22.44
CA PHE A 37 -3.76 -0.26 23.22
C PHE A 37 -3.96 1.24 22.97
N SER A 38 -4.32 1.98 24.03
CA SER A 38 -4.48 3.43 23.96
C SER A 38 -3.13 4.14 23.85
N ALA A 39 -3.13 5.31 23.22
CA ALA A 39 -1.95 6.17 23.16
C ALA A 39 -1.52 6.60 24.58
N ILE A 40 -0.22 6.52 24.85
CA ILE A 40 0.40 7.12 26.05
C ILE A 40 0.42 8.65 25.91
N SER A 41 0.68 9.11 24.68
CA SER A 41 0.69 10.53 24.31
C SER A 41 -0.02 10.69 22.98
N GLN A 42 -0.92 11.66 22.89
CA GLN A 42 -1.67 12.01 21.68
C GLN A 42 -1.72 13.55 21.55
N THR A 43 -0.67 14.14 20.99
CA THR A 43 -0.53 15.60 20.85
C THR A 43 -0.60 16.01 19.39
N THR A 44 -0.58 17.32 19.11
CA THR A 44 -0.48 17.87 17.75
C THR A 44 0.80 17.51 17.01
N SER A 45 1.83 17.04 17.72
CA SER A 45 3.16 16.74 17.16
C SER A 45 3.54 15.27 17.25
N GLN A 46 2.91 14.47 18.12
CA GLN A 46 3.29 13.08 18.30
C GLN A 46 2.17 12.22 18.89
N HIS A 47 2.02 11.03 18.31
CA HIS A 47 1.32 9.91 18.94
C HIS A 47 2.31 8.81 19.35
N THR A 48 2.21 8.35 20.59
CA THR A 48 3.09 7.31 21.14
C THR A 48 2.28 6.18 21.76
N TYR A 49 2.59 4.94 21.38
CA TYR A 49 1.93 3.74 21.86
C TYR A 49 2.96 2.75 22.40
N ASN A 50 2.62 2.08 23.50
CA ASN A 50 3.37 0.95 24.02
C ASN A 50 2.43 -0.25 24.12
N CYS A 51 2.75 -1.31 23.38
CA CYS A 51 1.92 -2.49 23.23
C CYS A 51 2.68 -3.70 23.80
N PRO A 52 2.60 -3.95 25.11
CA PRO A 52 3.18 -5.15 25.71
C PRO A 52 2.43 -6.39 25.23
N ILE A 53 3.17 -7.41 24.81
CA ILE A 53 2.62 -8.70 24.38
C ILE A 53 2.61 -9.65 25.59
N PRO A 54 1.51 -10.35 25.87
CA PRO A 54 1.32 -11.10 27.12
C PRO A 54 2.28 -12.28 27.29
N SER A 55 2.80 -12.84 26.20
CA SER A 55 3.76 -13.94 26.21
C SER A 55 4.52 -14.00 24.89
N GLN A 56 5.74 -14.54 24.89
CA GLN A 56 6.48 -14.80 23.66
C GLN A 56 5.91 -15.97 22.85
N ASN A 57 5.07 -16.81 23.47
CA ASN A 57 4.50 -18.02 22.85
C ASN A 57 3.20 -17.78 22.07
N VAL A 58 2.76 -16.52 21.95
CA VAL A 58 1.59 -16.14 21.15
C VAL A 58 2.03 -15.54 19.83
N PHE A 59 1.16 -15.63 18.83
CA PHE A 59 1.32 -14.92 17.57
C PHE A 59 0.60 -13.58 17.65
N VAL A 60 1.26 -12.53 17.18
CA VAL A 60 0.69 -11.18 17.04
C VAL A 60 0.41 -10.97 15.56
N ASP A 61 -0.85 -10.68 15.24
CA ASP A 61 -1.25 -10.38 13.87
C ASP A 61 -0.51 -9.14 13.33
N ARG A 62 -0.15 -9.18 12.04
CA ARG A 62 0.53 -8.08 11.34
C ARG A 62 -0.47 -7.10 10.73
N ALA A 63 -1.75 -7.44 10.61
CA ALA A 63 -2.81 -6.50 10.25
C ALA A 63 -3.19 -5.64 11.46
N VAL A 64 -2.58 -4.46 11.58
CA VAL A 64 -2.79 -3.56 12.72
C VAL A 64 -3.61 -2.35 12.29
N ASP A 65 -4.72 -2.11 13.00
CA ASP A 65 -5.58 -0.96 12.76
C ASP A 65 -5.24 0.17 13.74
N TRP A 66 -5.03 1.37 13.22
CA TRP A 66 -4.84 2.59 13.99
C TRP A 66 -6.11 3.43 13.91
N THR A 67 -6.73 3.71 15.06
CA THR A 67 -7.91 4.57 15.18
C THR A 67 -7.57 5.84 15.95
N ALA A 68 -8.04 6.98 15.47
CA ALA A 68 -8.02 8.23 16.23
C ALA A 68 -9.20 9.13 15.84
N THR A 69 -9.68 9.92 16.79
CA THR A 69 -10.63 11.01 16.57
C THR A 69 -9.87 12.33 16.61
N ALA A 70 -9.99 13.14 15.55
CA ALA A 70 -9.30 14.42 15.40
C ALA A 70 -10.28 15.56 15.13
N VAL A 71 -10.06 16.73 15.73
CA VAL A 71 -10.80 17.97 15.42
C VAL A 71 -9.91 18.94 14.65
N PHE A 72 -10.43 19.47 13.55
CA PHE A 72 -9.77 20.44 12.69
C PHE A 72 -10.54 21.76 12.66
N ARG A 73 -9.82 22.86 12.49
CA ARG A 73 -10.33 24.21 12.35
C ARG A 73 -10.24 24.65 10.89
N VAL A 74 -11.32 25.18 10.34
CA VAL A 74 -11.35 25.80 9.01
C VAL A 74 -12.01 27.16 9.06
N GLN A 75 -11.46 28.14 8.36
CA GLN A 75 -12.06 29.47 8.22
C GLN A 75 -12.59 29.61 6.81
N VAL A 76 -13.86 30.03 6.67
CA VAL A 76 -14.53 30.18 5.38
C VAL A 76 -14.58 31.67 5.04
N ASP A 77 -14.36 32.00 3.76
CA ASP A 77 -14.44 33.37 3.28
C ASP A 77 -15.88 33.88 3.29
N ARG A 78 -16.02 35.20 3.14
CA ARG A 78 -17.33 35.84 2.97
C ARG A 78 -18.04 35.24 1.76
N ILE A 79 -19.27 34.79 1.98
CA ILE A 79 -20.10 34.20 0.92
C ILE A 79 -20.67 35.34 0.08
N SER A 80 -20.06 35.59 -1.09
CA SER A 80 -20.39 36.71 -1.98
C SER A 80 -21.44 36.38 -3.04
N THR A 81 -21.83 35.12 -3.20
CA THR A 81 -22.86 34.69 -4.16
C THR A 81 -24.25 34.65 -3.51
N PRO A 82 -25.31 35.20 -4.14
CA PRO A 82 -26.66 35.17 -3.59
C PRO A 82 -27.15 33.73 -3.40
N ARG A 83 -27.41 33.34 -2.15
CA ARG A 83 -27.89 32.01 -1.76
C ARG A 83 -28.97 32.12 -0.69
N GLY A 84 -29.77 31.07 -0.51
CA GLY A 84 -30.83 31.04 0.50
C GLY A 84 -30.28 31.19 1.92
N ALA A 85 -31.08 31.80 2.80
CA ALA A 85 -30.85 31.73 4.24
C ALA A 85 -30.99 30.26 4.71
N ASN A 86 -30.24 29.86 5.74
CA ASN A 86 -30.19 28.48 6.28
C ASN A 86 -29.54 27.42 5.39
N GLU A 87 -28.91 27.79 4.27
CA GLU A 87 -28.03 26.84 3.56
C GLU A 87 -26.74 26.56 4.36
N PRO A 88 -26.13 25.37 4.24
CA PRO A 88 -24.84 25.09 4.86
C PRO A 88 -23.75 26.09 4.43
N ILE A 89 -22.92 26.52 5.38
CA ILE A 89 -21.75 27.36 5.11
C ILE A 89 -20.71 26.56 4.30
N LEU A 90 -20.49 25.31 4.69
CA LEU A 90 -19.62 24.34 4.02
C LEU A 90 -20.31 22.97 4.05
N ALA A 91 -20.52 22.34 2.89
CA ALA A 91 -21.17 21.04 2.79
C ALA A 91 -20.18 19.92 2.44
N PHE A 92 -20.13 18.89 3.30
CA PHE A 92 -19.44 17.64 3.00
C PHE A 92 -20.14 16.88 1.88
N GLY A 93 -19.36 16.21 1.02
CA GLY A 93 -19.93 15.50 -0.13
C GLY A 93 -20.29 16.43 -1.31
N LYS A 94 -19.89 17.71 -1.24
CA LYS A 94 -20.11 18.69 -2.32
C LYS A 94 -19.00 19.73 -2.39
N ASP A 95 -18.74 20.43 -1.28
CA ASP A 95 -17.79 21.54 -1.23
C ASP A 95 -16.45 21.09 -0.63
N CYS A 96 -16.48 20.08 0.25
CA CYS A 96 -15.28 19.52 0.87
C CYS A 96 -15.40 18.02 1.16
N ALA A 97 -14.24 17.38 1.30
CA ALA A 97 -14.07 16.02 1.80
C ALA A 97 -12.66 15.85 2.38
N PHE A 98 -12.44 14.80 3.15
CA PHE A 98 -11.09 14.46 3.61
C PHE A 98 -10.25 13.85 2.48
N THR A 99 -8.93 13.99 2.57
CA THR A 99 -7.98 13.28 1.69
C THR A 99 -8.01 11.77 1.94
N SER A 100 -7.47 10.97 1.00
CA SER A 100 -7.26 9.54 1.24
C SER A 100 -6.31 9.32 2.43
N PHE A 101 -6.66 8.41 3.34
CA PHE A 101 -5.91 8.14 4.57
C PHE A 101 -5.61 9.40 5.39
N PRO A 102 -6.65 10.08 5.93
CA PRO A 102 -6.49 11.36 6.60
C PRO A 102 -5.56 11.30 7.82
N LEU A 103 -5.51 10.22 8.60
CA LEU A 103 -4.58 10.10 9.74
C LEU A 103 -3.13 9.92 9.27
N HIS A 104 -2.86 9.00 8.33
CA HIS A 104 -1.51 8.86 7.79
C HIS A 104 -1.05 10.12 7.05
N SER A 105 -1.96 10.88 6.44
CA SER A 105 -1.63 12.16 5.78
C SER A 105 -1.07 13.21 6.75
N LEU A 106 -1.37 13.08 8.05
CA LEU A 106 -0.82 13.94 9.10
C LEU A 106 0.57 13.47 9.58
N VAL A 107 0.97 12.24 9.30
CA VAL A 107 2.21 11.66 9.81
C VAL A 107 3.39 12.05 8.91
N GLN A 108 4.40 12.71 9.49
CA GLN A 108 5.68 12.97 8.83
C GLN A 108 6.55 11.71 8.79
N THR A 109 6.75 11.11 9.97
CA THR A 109 7.54 9.89 10.13
C THR A 109 6.84 8.93 11.07
N MET A 110 6.83 7.65 10.68
CA MET A 110 6.26 6.57 11.46
C MET A 110 7.37 5.59 11.81
N THR A 111 7.49 5.28 13.11
CA THR A 111 8.53 4.39 13.63
C THR A 111 7.88 3.31 14.48
N ALA A 112 8.30 2.05 14.27
CA ALA A 112 7.98 0.94 15.13
C ALA A 112 9.25 0.32 15.69
N THR A 113 9.31 0.17 17.01
CA THR A 113 10.33 -0.61 17.69
C THR A 113 9.70 -1.92 18.15
N ILE A 114 10.11 -3.01 17.53
CA ILE A 114 9.67 -4.36 17.85
C ILE A 114 10.84 -5.04 18.56
N ASN A 115 10.65 -5.39 19.83
CA ASN A 115 11.74 -5.83 20.71
C ASN A 115 12.89 -4.81 20.77
N ASP A 116 14.05 -5.14 20.21
CA ASP A 116 15.31 -4.37 20.16
C ASP A 116 15.61 -3.77 18.77
N THR A 117 14.77 -4.02 17.76
CA THR A 117 14.93 -3.51 16.40
C THR A 117 13.91 -2.44 16.06
N THR A 118 14.37 -1.36 15.43
CA THR A 118 13.53 -0.23 15.00
C THR A 118 13.42 -0.17 13.49
N THR A 119 12.20 -0.06 12.98
CA THR A 119 11.88 0.19 11.56
C THR A 119 11.23 1.57 11.45
N THR A 120 11.58 2.33 10.42
CA THR A 120 11.09 3.70 10.25
C THR A 120 10.74 3.97 8.79
N MET A 121 9.71 4.79 8.57
CA MET A 121 9.29 5.25 7.25
C MET A 121 9.00 6.75 7.29
N ASN A 122 9.45 7.47 6.26
CA ASN A 122 9.05 8.86 6.01
C ASN A 122 7.68 8.90 5.33
N THR A 123 6.61 8.73 6.11
CA THR A 123 5.24 8.58 5.62
C THR A 123 4.81 9.75 4.74
N SER A 124 5.12 11.01 5.10
CA SER A 124 4.68 12.18 4.31
C SER A 124 5.16 12.20 2.87
N ASP A 125 6.30 11.55 2.59
CA ASP A 125 6.92 11.57 1.28
C ASP A 125 6.56 10.39 0.40
N VAL A 126 6.23 9.25 1.02
CA VAL A 126 6.14 7.94 0.36
C VAL A 126 4.71 7.38 0.36
N LEU A 127 3.86 7.85 1.29
CA LEU A 127 2.53 7.28 1.51
C LEU A 127 1.69 7.24 0.24
N LYS A 128 1.56 8.35 -0.49
CA LYS A 128 0.64 8.45 -1.62
C LYS A 128 1.05 7.53 -2.79
N GLU A 129 2.35 7.40 -3.02
CA GLU A 129 2.91 6.51 -4.03
C GLU A 129 2.72 5.03 -3.66
N ILE A 130 2.93 4.66 -2.38
CA ILE A 130 2.63 3.31 -1.88
C ILE A 130 1.13 3.01 -1.93
N LEU A 131 0.28 3.98 -1.57
CA LEU A 131 -1.17 3.80 -1.57
C LEU A 131 -1.69 3.54 -2.99
N ARG A 132 -1.20 4.27 -4.00
CA ARG A 132 -1.55 4.02 -5.40
C ARG A 132 -1.11 2.65 -5.90
N LEU A 133 0.09 2.20 -5.48
CA LEU A 133 0.58 0.84 -5.72
C LEU A 133 -0.23 -0.26 -5.03
N THR A 134 -1.02 0.09 -4.02
CA THR A 134 -1.88 -0.84 -3.28
C THR A 134 -3.35 -0.51 -3.44
N SER A 135 -3.72 0.29 -4.44
CA SER A 135 -5.08 0.83 -4.57
C SER A 135 -6.08 -0.14 -5.21
N THR A 136 -5.75 -1.44 -5.26
CA THR A 136 -6.61 -2.49 -5.83
C THR A 136 -8.02 -2.44 -5.25
N ASN A 137 -9.01 -2.84 -6.05
CA ASN A 137 -10.42 -2.83 -5.62
C ASN A 137 -10.64 -3.64 -4.33
N GLY A 138 -9.90 -4.73 -4.15
CA GLY A 138 -9.94 -5.51 -2.91
C GLY A 138 -9.39 -4.73 -1.71
N ASN A 139 -8.29 -3.99 -1.88
CA ASN A 139 -7.70 -3.15 -0.85
C ASN A 139 -8.62 -1.98 -0.46
N LYS A 140 -9.24 -1.32 -1.44
CA LYS A 140 -10.19 -0.23 -1.16
C LYS A 140 -11.36 -0.70 -0.30
N LYS A 141 -11.87 -1.92 -0.53
CA LYS A 141 -12.98 -2.51 0.24
C LYS A 141 -12.61 -2.95 1.65
N SER A 142 -11.37 -3.38 1.90
CA SER A 142 -10.94 -3.82 3.22
C SER A 142 -10.60 -2.67 4.18
N ARG A 143 -10.47 -1.45 3.64
CA ARG A 143 -10.10 -0.25 4.39
C ARG A 143 -11.35 0.42 4.97
N THR A 144 -11.24 0.84 6.22
CA THR A 144 -12.33 1.50 6.98
C THR A 144 -12.18 3.03 7.05
N CYS A 145 -11.47 3.62 6.08
CA CYS A 145 -11.16 5.05 6.01
C CYS A 145 -11.49 5.61 4.61
N PRO A 146 -11.43 6.93 4.39
CA PRO A 146 -11.45 7.49 3.04
C PRO A 146 -10.28 6.95 2.19
N THR A 147 -10.57 6.35 1.04
CA THR A 147 -9.56 5.66 0.19
C THR A 147 -9.47 6.15 -1.25
N MET A 148 -10.38 7.02 -1.71
CA MET A 148 -10.33 7.50 -3.08
C MET A 148 -9.16 8.47 -3.24
N ASP A 149 -8.20 8.10 -4.08
CA ASP A 149 -7.06 8.95 -4.38
C ASP A 149 -7.45 10.11 -5.31
N ASP A 150 -6.65 11.17 -5.27
CA ASP A 150 -6.85 12.36 -6.09
C ASP A 150 -6.75 11.97 -7.59
N THR A 151 -7.73 12.37 -8.39
CA THR A 151 -7.77 12.14 -9.86
C THR A 151 -7.56 13.42 -10.67
N TYR A 152 -8.01 14.55 -10.12
CA TYR A 152 -7.90 15.87 -10.72
C TYR A 152 -6.73 16.66 -10.13
N TYR A 153 -6.08 17.49 -10.95
CA TYR A 153 -5.11 18.47 -10.46
C TYR A 153 -5.79 19.50 -9.55
N SER A 154 -6.93 20.04 -9.98
CA SER A 154 -7.76 20.97 -9.23
C SER A 154 -9.15 20.40 -9.02
N TYR A 155 -9.64 20.50 -7.79
CA TYR A 155 -10.99 20.11 -7.41
C TYR A 155 -12.07 21.04 -7.96
N ASP A 156 -11.71 22.24 -8.44
CA ASP A 156 -12.64 23.15 -9.11
C ASP A 156 -13.09 22.60 -10.46
N ASP A 157 -12.19 21.91 -11.18
CA ASP A 157 -12.51 21.27 -12.46
C ASP A 157 -13.35 19.99 -12.26
N ALA A 158 -13.30 19.41 -11.04
CA ALA A 158 -14.09 18.25 -10.62
C ALA A 158 -15.47 18.65 -10.05
N TYR A 159 -15.81 19.94 -10.01
CA TYR A 159 -17.05 20.37 -9.36
C TYR A 159 -18.29 19.86 -10.10
N LEU A 160 -19.17 19.17 -9.36
CA LEU A 160 -20.38 18.50 -9.87
C LEU A 160 -20.09 17.37 -10.89
N THR A 161 -18.88 16.81 -10.91
CA THR A 161 -18.61 15.57 -11.65
C THR A 161 -18.83 14.37 -10.73
N VAL A 162 -19.42 13.31 -11.29
CA VAL A 162 -19.73 12.05 -10.57
C VAL A 162 -18.47 11.34 -10.05
N ASN A 163 -17.35 11.49 -10.76
CA ASN A 163 -16.07 10.87 -10.40
C ASN A 163 -15.18 11.77 -9.52
N SER A 164 -15.72 12.84 -8.94
CA SER A 164 -14.99 13.70 -8.02
C SER A 164 -14.82 13.03 -6.65
N PRO A 165 -13.59 13.00 -6.08
CA PRO A 165 -13.39 12.51 -4.71
C PRO A 165 -14.16 13.31 -3.64
N LEU A 166 -14.60 14.54 -3.94
CA LEU A 166 -15.37 15.37 -2.99
C LEU A 166 -16.83 14.98 -2.87
N SER A 167 -17.37 14.21 -3.82
CA SER A 167 -18.80 13.95 -3.91
C SER A 167 -19.33 13.11 -2.75
N GLY A 168 -20.65 13.13 -2.54
CA GLY A 168 -21.33 12.30 -1.55
C GLY A 168 -21.62 10.89 -2.05
N TYR A 169 -22.17 10.03 -1.18
CA TYR A 169 -22.48 8.64 -1.52
C TYR A 169 -23.47 8.49 -2.70
N GLY A 170 -24.38 9.45 -2.88
CA GLY A 170 -25.37 9.43 -3.97
C GLY A 170 -24.75 9.51 -5.38
N GLU A 171 -23.50 9.99 -5.49
CA GLU A 171 -22.76 10.10 -6.76
C GLU A 171 -21.76 8.95 -6.95
N ALA A 172 -21.74 7.95 -6.06
CA ALA A 172 -20.83 6.83 -6.17
C ALA A 172 -21.14 5.98 -7.42
N VAL A 173 -20.14 5.80 -8.28
CA VAL A 173 -20.29 5.11 -9.57
C VAL A 173 -20.34 3.58 -9.40
N ASN A 174 -19.58 3.05 -8.46
CA ASN A 174 -19.48 1.61 -8.14
C ASN A 174 -19.07 1.48 -6.66
N PRO A 175 -19.50 0.42 -5.94
CA PRO A 175 -18.87 -0.02 -4.68
C PRO A 175 -17.34 0.03 -4.60
N ASP A 176 -16.61 -0.12 -5.72
CA ASP A 176 -15.14 -0.01 -5.79
C ASP A 176 -14.63 1.44 -5.80
N TYR A 177 -15.48 2.39 -6.20
CA TYR A 177 -15.16 3.81 -6.41
C TYR A 177 -16.14 4.67 -5.63
N VAL A 178 -15.99 4.67 -4.30
CA VAL A 178 -16.77 5.50 -3.38
C VAL A 178 -16.00 6.80 -3.10
N PRO A 179 -16.57 7.97 -3.39
CA PRO A 179 -15.96 9.26 -3.07
C PRO A 179 -15.68 9.45 -1.57
N ASN A 180 -14.63 10.21 -1.24
CA ASN A 180 -14.25 10.47 0.15
C ASN A 180 -15.29 11.31 0.89
N GLY A 181 -16.07 12.12 0.19
CA GLY A 181 -17.17 12.89 0.77
C GLY A 181 -18.34 12.03 1.27
N ALA A 182 -18.37 10.73 0.92
CA ALA A 182 -19.34 9.76 1.42
C ALA A 182 -19.03 9.23 2.84
N TYR A 183 -17.87 9.56 3.40
CA TYR A 183 -17.42 8.99 4.67
C TYR A 183 -18.30 9.44 5.86
N PRO A 184 -18.88 8.51 6.64
CA PRO A 184 -19.96 8.83 7.58
C PRO A 184 -19.52 9.37 8.96
N GLN A 185 -18.27 9.16 9.39
CA GLN A 185 -17.80 9.56 10.73
C GLN A 185 -17.25 10.99 10.77
N VAL A 186 -17.99 11.93 10.17
CA VAL A 186 -17.66 13.35 10.10
C VAL A 186 -18.76 14.16 10.76
N TYR A 187 -18.38 15.02 11.70
CA TYR A 187 -19.32 15.85 12.45
C TYR A 187 -18.77 17.26 12.64
N PHE A 188 -19.64 18.24 12.79
CA PHE A 188 -19.21 19.57 13.22
C PHE A 188 -19.22 19.67 14.75
N THR A 189 -18.28 20.45 15.28
CA THR A 189 -18.20 20.78 16.70
C THR A 189 -18.27 22.29 16.91
N ASN A 190 -18.48 22.72 18.14
CA ASN A 190 -18.17 24.09 18.55
C ASN A 190 -16.66 24.26 18.77
N ALA A 191 -16.24 25.49 19.10
CA ALA A 191 -14.84 25.84 19.36
C ALA A 191 -14.20 25.03 20.51
N GLN A 192 -15.03 24.57 21.46
CA GLN A 192 -14.61 23.80 22.63
C GLN A 192 -14.51 22.29 22.37
N GLY A 193 -14.86 21.83 21.17
CA GLY A 193 -14.83 20.41 20.76
C GLY A 193 -16.11 19.62 21.05
N ALA A 194 -17.20 20.27 21.47
CA ALA A 194 -18.47 19.58 21.67
C ALA A 194 -19.26 19.46 20.35
N LEU A 195 -19.79 18.26 20.07
CA LEU A 195 -20.58 17.98 18.87
C LEU A 195 -21.80 18.91 18.77
N LEU A 196 -22.01 19.47 17.58
CA LEU A 196 -23.22 20.25 17.29
C LEU A 196 -24.39 19.29 17.09
N THR A 197 -25.48 19.49 17.84
CA THR A 197 -26.70 18.67 17.74
C THR A 197 -27.93 19.56 17.80
N GLY A 198 -28.98 19.21 17.05
CA GLY A 198 -30.17 20.05 16.95
C GLY A 198 -29.88 21.41 16.31
N ASN A 199 -30.55 22.46 16.78
CA ASN A 199 -30.44 23.82 16.25
C ASN A 199 -29.92 24.76 17.33
N GLY A 200 -29.07 25.71 16.96
CA GLY A 200 -28.54 26.68 17.91
C GLY A 200 -27.48 27.59 17.31
N THR A 201 -26.67 28.19 18.19
CA THR A 201 -25.59 29.10 17.80
C THR A 201 -24.38 28.85 18.70
N TYR A 202 -23.18 28.95 18.15
CA TYR A 202 -21.95 29.05 18.93
C TYR A 202 -21.17 30.30 18.53
N ASN A 203 -20.34 30.83 19.42
CA ASN A 203 -19.38 31.87 19.07
C ASN A 203 -18.07 31.20 18.66
N ASP A 204 -17.55 31.59 17.51
CA ASP A 204 -16.24 31.14 17.09
C ASP A 204 -15.11 31.85 17.87
N GLU A 205 -13.87 31.46 17.64
CA GLU A 205 -12.71 32.06 18.31
C GLU A 205 -12.48 33.55 18.01
N ASN A 206 -13.07 34.06 16.92
CA ASN A 206 -13.04 35.48 16.58
C ASN A 206 -14.24 36.25 17.18
N GLY A 207 -15.10 35.57 17.94
CA GLY A 207 -16.31 36.14 18.53
C GLY A 207 -17.49 36.28 17.56
N LEU A 208 -17.41 35.68 16.37
CA LEU A 208 -18.51 35.67 15.40
C LEU A 208 -19.53 34.59 15.78
N ALA A 209 -20.80 34.97 15.83
CA ALA A 209 -21.90 34.03 16.06
C ALA A 209 -22.17 33.18 14.81
N VAL A 210 -21.96 31.87 14.91
CA VAL A 210 -22.24 30.88 13.85
C VAL A 210 -23.47 30.08 14.23
N SER A 211 -24.53 30.20 13.43
CA SER A 211 -25.77 29.43 13.60
C SER A 211 -25.63 28.03 13.01
N TYR A 212 -26.29 27.04 13.59
CA TYR A 212 -26.34 25.67 13.09
C TYR A 212 -27.76 25.11 13.13
N THR A 213 -28.09 24.25 12.18
CA THR A 213 -29.37 23.53 12.08
C THR A 213 -29.08 22.05 11.86
N ALA A 214 -29.73 21.18 12.62
CA ALA A 214 -29.46 19.74 12.66
C ALA A 214 -27.96 19.39 12.77
N GLY A 215 -27.22 20.16 13.57
CA GLY A 215 -25.77 19.97 13.77
C GLY A 215 -24.86 20.46 12.63
N VAL A 216 -25.41 21.09 11.58
CA VAL A 216 -24.63 21.64 10.47
C VAL A 216 -24.58 23.17 10.55
N PRO A 217 -23.41 23.82 10.49
CA PRO A 217 -23.29 25.27 10.41
C PRO A 217 -23.99 25.84 9.16
N VAL A 218 -24.91 26.77 9.37
CA VAL A 218 -25.75 27.37 8.32
C VAL A 218 -25.54 28.87 8.22
N ARG A 219 -25.84 29.40 7.04
CA ARG A 219 -25.77 30.82 6.74
C ARG A 219 -26.78 31.61 7.57
N SER A 220 -26.31 32.75 8.08
CA SER A 220 -27.03 33.76 8.83
C SER A 220 -26.47 35.15 8.46
N VAL A 221 -27.20 36.21 8.82
CA VAL A 221 -26.75 37.60 8.61
C VAL A 221 -25.36 37.84 9.25
N ALA A 222 -25.09 37.23 10.41
CA ALA A 222 -23.80 37.33 11.08
C ALA A 222 -22.68 36.64 10.29
N SER A 223 -22.89 35.39 9.87
CA SER A 223 -21.88 34.64 9.09
C SER A 223 -21.62 35.24 7.71
N ASP A 224 -22.60 35.90 7.10
CA ASP A 224 -22.45 36.56 5.79
C ASP A 224 -21.63 37.87 5.87
N ALA A 225 -21.66 38.55 7.03
CA ALA A 225 -20.88 39.76 7.27
C ALA A 225 -19.42 39.47 7.66
N GLY A 226 -19.12 38.26 8.12
CA GLY A 226 -17.82 37.85 8.66
C GLY A 226 -17.15 36.71 7.87
N GLN A 227 -16.03 36.22 8.41
CA GLN A 227 -15.37 34.98 7.95
C GLN A 227 -15.53 33.92 9.04
N PRO A 228 -16.59 33.09 8.98
CA PRO A 228 -16.89 32.15 10.05
C PRO A 228 -15.83 31.05 10.18
N VAL A 229 -15.48 30.72 11.42
CA VAL A 229 -14.63 29.56 11.73
C VAL A 229 -15.49 28.35 12.09
N LEU A 230 -15.28 27.26 11.36
CA LEU A 230 -15.95 25.98 11.56
C LEU A 230 -14.97 24.98 12.17
N TYR A 231 -15.48 24.08 13.01
CA TYR A 231 -14.72 23.02 13.63
C TYR A 231 -15.29 21.67 13.19
N ILE A 232 -14.43 20.80 12.68
CA ILE A 232 -14.80 19.54 12.03
C ILE A 232 -14.10 18.40 12.76
N GLN A 233 -14.87 17.47 13.28
CA GLN A 233 -14.39 16.24 13.89
C GLN A 233 -14.44 15.09 12.87
N LEU A 234 -13.35 14.34 12.81
CA LEU A 234 -13.22 13.10 12.04
C LEU A 234 -12.83 11.97 12.98
N THR A 235 -13.48 10.80 12.88
CA THR A 235 -12.93 9.55 13.40
C THR A 235 -12.52 8.68 12.22
N SER A 236 -11.28 8.21 12.18
CA SER A 236 -10.77 7.36 11.11
C SER A 236 -10.08 6.14 11.72
N THR A 237 -10.26 4.98 11.08
CA THR A 237 -9.55 3.75 11.38
C THR A 237 -8.78 3.33 10.14
N GLU A 238 -7.46 3.33 10.22
CA GLU A 238 -6.54 3.11 9.10
C GLU A 238 -5.57 1.96 9.40
N LYS A 239 -5.39 1.05 8.44
CA LYS A 239 -4.34 0.03 8.52
C LYS A 239 -2.96 0.69 8.53
N LEU A 240 -2.08 0.24 9.41
CA LEU A 240 -0.72 0.80 9.54
C LEU A 240 0.14 0.53 8.30
N VAL A 241 0.56 1.59 7.61
CA VAL A 241 1.45 1.52 6.44
C VAL A 241 2.91 1.55 6.89
N LEU A 242 3.38 0.46 7.50
CA LEU A 242 4.78 0.29 7.93
C LEU A 242 5.18 -1.18 7.95
N SER A 243 6.32 -1.54 7.36
CA SER A 243 6.85 -2.90 7.44
C SER A 243 7.43 -3.21 8.84
N PRO A 244 7.23 -4.41 9.43
CA PRO A 244 6.69 -5.65 8.85
C PRO A 244 5.16 -5.80 8.89
N PHE A 245 4.41 -4.77 9.30
CA PHE A 245 2.95 -4.80 9.32
C PHE A 245 2.35 -4.79 7.90
N ILE A 246 1.14 -5.32 7.81
CA ILE A 246 0.47 -5.56 6.53
C ILE A 246 -0.57 -4.46 6.30
N PHE A 247 -0.43 -3.78 5.15
CA PHE A 247 -1.34 -2.72 4.71
C PHE A 247 -2.08 -3.06 3.40
N ALA A 248 -1.99 -4.33 2.99
CA ALA A 248 -2.66 -4.88 1.82
C ALA A 248 -3.46 -6.15 2.18
N ASN A 249 -4.64 -6.28 1.59
CA ASN A 249 -5.67 -7.27 1.85
C ASN A 249 -5.24 -8.71 1.53
N SER A 250 -4.45 -8.87 0.50
CA SER A 250 -3.99 -10.16 -0.02
C SER A 250 -3.10 -10.92 0.96
N HIS A 251 -2.51 -10.21 1.94
CA HIS A 251 -1.64 -10.77 2.96
C HIS A 251 -2.21 -10.66 4.36
N GLU A 252 -3.42 -10.14 4.54
CA GLU A 252 -4.03 -9.96 5.86
C GLU A 252 -4.07 -11.25 6.69
N TRP A 253 -4.09 -12.41 6.02
CA TRP A 253 -4.15 -13.74 6.63
C TRP A 253 -2.80 -14.48 6.68
N GLU A 254 -1.69 -13.76 6.50
CA GLU A 254 -0.36 -14.34 6.59
C GLU A 254 0.13 -14.56 8.02
N THR A 255 1.25 -15.28 8.14
CA THR A 255 1.91 -15.55 9.41
C THR A 255 2.11 -14.27 10.24
N GLY A 256 1.59 -14.31 11.47
CA GLY A 256 1.82 -13.28 12.49
C GLY A 256 3.25 -13.28 13.03
N LEU A 257 3.62 -12.22 13.74
CA LEU A 257 4.89 -12.13 14.45
C LEU A 257 4.89 -13.07 15.68
N PHE A 258 5.98 -13.79 15.91
CA PHE A 258 6.14 -14.69 17.05
C PHE A 258 7.44 -14.40 17.81
N GLY A 259 7.46 -14.68 19.12
CA GLY A 259 8.62 -14.38 19.97
C GLY A 259 8.80 -12.89 20.27
N ILE A 260 7.69 -12.13 20.31
CA ILE A 260 7.68 -10.69 20.57
C ILE A 260 7.36 -10.40 22.04
N ASN A 261 8.12 -9.50 22.66
CA ASN A 261 7.89 -9.01 24.02
C ASN A 261 7.04 -7.74 24.03
N ALA A 262 7.43 -6.74 23.24
CA ALA A 262 6.73 -5.46 23.17
C ALA A 262 6.91 -4.84 21.79
N ILE A 263 5.89 -4.08 21.40
CA ILE A 263 5.90 -3.24 20.20
C ILE A 263 5.63 -1.81 20.64
N GLN A 264 6.47 -0.88 20.24
CA GLN A 264 6.29 0.55 20.47
C GLN A 264 6.12 1.26 19.14
N PHE A 265 5.15 2.17 19.06
CA PHE A 265 4.97 3.04 17.91
C PHE A 265 5.19 4.49 18.30
N VAL A 266 5.93 5.21 17.46
CA VAL A 266 6.09 6.66 17.54
C VAL A 266 5.74 7.24 16.18
N MET A 267 4.67 8.02 16.14
CA MET A 267 4.19 8.70 14.93
C MET A 267 4.40 10.19 15.14
N ASN A 268 5.31 10.79 14.38
CA ASN A 268 5.52 12.24 14.44
C ASN A 268 4.56 12.91 13.47
N LEU A 269 3.71 13.79 14.01
CA LEU A 269 2.66 14.48 13.27
C LEU A 269 3.13 15.84 12.76
N GLY A 270 2.63 16.21 11.58
CA GLY A 270 2.86 17.48 10.92
C GLY A 270 1.62 18.38 10.90
N SER A 271 1.64 19.33 9.97
CA SER A 271 0.55 20.29 9.75
C SER A 271 -0.70 19.62 9.17
N PRO A 272 -1.92 19.97 9.63
CA PRO A 272 -3.17 19.48 9.06
C PRO A 272 -3.59 20.22 7.79
N SER A 273 -2.77 21.13 7.26
CA SER A 273 -3.10 22.00 6.13
C SER A 273 -3.59 21.27 4.87
N ARG A 274 -3.21 20.00 4.70
CA ARG A 274 -3.57 19.16 3.54
C ARG A 274 -4.52 18.00 3.89
N VAL A 275 -5.11 17.95 5.09
CA VAL A 275 -6.02 16.85 5.48
C VAL A 275 -7.39 16.96 4.81
N LEU A 276 -7.84 18.20 4.52
CA LEU A 276 -9.10 18.49 3.86
C LEU A 276 -8.86 18.91 2.41
N ARG A 277 -9.77 18.51 1.53
CA ARG A 277 -9.87 18.91 0.13
C ARG A 277 -11.12 19.75 -0.07
N THR A 278 -11.02 20.83 -0.84
CA THR A 278 -12.14 21.75 -1.05
C THR A 278 -12.25 22.21 -2.50
N THR A 279 -13.38 22.80 -2.86
CA THR A 279 -13.57 23.48 -4.15
C THR A 279 -14.15 24.88 -3.97
N LYS A 280 -13.56 25.84 -4.68
CA LYS A 280 -14.02 27.23 -4.83
C LYS A 280 -15.12 27.38 -5.88
N ALA A 281 -15.28 26.42 -6.79
CA ALA A 281 -16.35 26.45 -7.81
C ALA A 281 -17.77 26.48 -7.18
N SER A 282 -17.90 26.00 -5.94
CA SER A 282 -19.09 26.13 -5.13
C SER A 282 -19.35 27.55 -4.59
N GLY A 283 -18.46 28.52 -4.79
CA GLY A 283 -18.52 29.84 -4.17
C GLY A 283 -18.26 29.85 -2.66
N ARG A 284 -17.87 28.71 -2.07
CA ARG A 284 -17.50 28.56 -0.66
C ARG A 284 -16.00 28.33 -0.55
N GLN A 285 -15.24 29.42 -0.41
CA GLN A 285 -13.79 29.38 -0.37
C GLN A 285 -13.28 29.33 1.07
N LEU A 286 -12.22 28.57 1.35
CA LEU A 286 -11.50 28.68 2.61
C LEU A 286 -10.54 29.86 2.60
N VAL A 287 -10.37 30.49 3.77
CA VAL A 287 -9.38 31.53 4.04
C VAL A 287 -8.29 30.95 4.92
N GLY A 288 -7.05 31.03 4.45
CA GLY A 288 -5.93 30.41 5.15
C GLY A 288 -5.92 28.89 5.05
N GLN A 289 -5.12 28.26 5.93
CA GLN A 289 -4.92 26.81 5.93
C GLN A 289 -5.80 26.15 6.99
N VAL A 290 -6.14 24.88 6.77
CA VAL A 290 -6.72 24.01 7.80
C VAL A 290 -5.73 23.94 8.97
N GLY A 291 -6.23 24.14 10.19
CA GLY A 291 -5.41 24.17 11.40
C GLY A 291 -5.93 23.25 12.49
N TYR A 292 -5.16 23.10 13.57
CA TYR A 292 -5.68 22.55 14.82
C TYR A 292 -6.42 23.65 15.60
N PRO A 293 -7.53 23.35 16.28
CA PRO A 293 -8.24 24.33 17.10
C PRO A 293 -7.39 24.77 18.31
N THR A 294 -7.52 26.03 18.72
CA THR A 294 -6.71 26.68 19.77
C THR A 294 -7.47 26.87 21.10
N THR A 295 -8.71 26.41 21.17
CA THR A 295 -9.65 26.66 22.28
C THR A 295 -10.36 25.40 22.79
N LEU A 296 -9.81 24.20 22.53
CA LEU A 296 -10.42 22.93 22.94
C LEU A 296 -10.38 22.75 24.46
N THR A 297 -11.47 22.19 24.98
CA THR A 297 -11.56 21.79 26.39
C THR A 297 -10.52 20.72 26.71
N GLY A 298 -9.72 20.91 27.76
CA GLY A 298 -8.70 19.94 28.17
C GLY A 298 -7.29 20.22 27.63
N GLY A 299 -7.01 21.45 27.19
CA GLY A 299 -5.63 21.91 26.92
C GLY A 299 -5.21 21.77 25.45
N ASN A 300 -6.07 22.20 24.52
CA ASN A 300 -5.79 22.25 23.07
C ASN A 300 -5.30 20.92 22.49
N GLN A 301 -5.90 19.81 22.94
CA GLN A 301 -5.63 18.48 22.41
C GLN A 301 -6.67 18.16 21.32
N PRO A 302 -6.34 18.25 20.02
CA PRO A 302 -7.29 17.96 18.95
C PRO A 302 -7.55 16.46 18.77
N PHE A 303 -6.69 15.61 19.34
CA PHE A 303 -6.81 14.17 19.25
C PHE A 303 -7.44 13.57 20.50
N SER A 304 -8.35 12.63 20.30
CA SER A 304 -8.98 11.83 21.34
C SER A 304 -9.19 10.39 20.87
N ASN A 305 -9.38 9.47 21.80
CA ASN A 305 -9.61 8.03 21.53
C ASN A 305 -8.56 7.39 20.59
N SER A 306 -7.31 7.88 20.62
CA SER A 306 -6.22 7.32 19.82
C SER A 306 -5.80 5.95 20.35
N ARG A 307 -5.92 4.91 19.53
CA ARG A 307 -5.60 3.53 19.88
C ARG A 307 -5.10 2.73 18.69
N VAL A 308 -4.27 1.73 18.96
CA VAL A 308 -3.90 0.69 18.00
C VAL A 308 -4.54 -0.62 18.43
N LEU A 309 -5.05 -1.40 17.47
CA LEU A 309 -5.72 -2.67 17.71
C LEU A 309 -4.86 -3.82 17.17
N PHE A 310 -4.52 -4.77 18.05
CA PHE A 310 -3.86 -6.01 17.68
C PHE A 310 -4.79 -7.19 17.86
N GLN A 311 -4.66 -8.18 16.99
CA GLN A 311 -5.20 -9.51 17.23
C GLN A 311 -4.08 -10.42 17.74
N ILE A 312 -4.33 -11.09 18.86
CA ILE A 312 -3.39 -12.02 19.48
C ILE A 312 -3.97 -13.43 19.36
N LEU A 313 -3.17 -14.33 18.81
CA LEU A 313 -3.53 -15.73 18.57
C LEU A 313 -2.71 -16.64 19.47
N THR A 314 -3.38 -17.42 20.31
CA THR A 314 -2.75 -18.45 21.12
C THR A 314 -2.83 -19.80 20.39
N PRO A 315 -1.70 -20.38 19.95
CA PRO A 315 -1.72 -21.63 19.21
C PRO A 315 -2.23 -22.80 20.08
N SER A 316 -2.81 -23.82 19.44
CA SER A 316 -3.11 -25.09 20.12
C SER A 316 -1.81 -25.82 20.49
N LEU A 317 -1.85 -26.63 21.54
CA LEU A 317 -0.70 -27.42 22.00
C LEU A 317 -0.19 -28.42 20.95
N ASP A 318 -1.04 -28.80 19.99
CA ASP A 318 -0.70 -29.72 18.90
C ASP A 318 0.12 -29.04 17.78
N VAL A 319 0.21 -27.71 17.76
CA VAL A 319 0.91 -26.97 16.71
C VAL A 319 2.36 -26.77 17.12
N PRO A 320 3.34 -27.31 16.36
CA PRO A 320 4.75 -27.09 16.68
C PRO A 320 5.10 -25.61 16.49
N LEU A 321 5.66 -25.01 17.54
CA LEU A 321 6.09 -23.61 17.48
C LEU A 321 7.42 -23.49 16.71
N PRO A 322 7.56 -22.49 15.83
CA PRO A 322 8.81 -22.29 15.12
C PRO A 322 9.89 -21.80 16.11
N PRO A 323 11.14 -22.28 15.99
CA PRO A 323 12.25 -21.78 16.82
C PRO A 323 12.60 -20.31 16.53
N LYS A 324 12.23 -19.83 15.33
CA LYS A 324 12.49 -18.48 14.85
C LYS A 324 11.34 -18.06 13.95
N SER A 325 10.84 -16.85 14.16
CA SER A 325 9.84 -16.21 13.31
C SER A 325 10.53 -15.45 12.20
N VAL A 326 10.13 -15.68 10.95
CA VAL A 326 10.65 -14.97 9.77
C VAL A 326 9.47 -14.51 8.94
N VAL A 327 9.35 -13.19 8.75
CA VAL A 327 8.31 -12.57 7.93
C VAL A 327 8.92 -11.63 6.91
N PRO A 328 8.24 -11.35 5.79
CA PRO A 328 8.72 -10.39 4.79
C PRO A 328 8.90 -8.99 5.38
N TYR A 329 9.91 -8.29 4.89
CA TYR A 329 10.19 -6.90 5.23
C TYR A 329 10.45 -6.07 3.96
N MET A 330 9.99 -4.83 3.95
CA MET A 330 10.26 -3.86 2.88
C MET A 330 10.71 -2.54 3.47
N GLU A 331 11.73 -1.96 2.85
CA GLU A 331 12.21 -0.61 3.15
C GLU A 331 12.06 0.30 1.94
N PHE A 332 11.79 1.58 2.20
CA PHE A 332 11.57 2.61 1.18
C PHE A 332 12.53 3.80 1.38
N PRO A 333 13.86 3.60 1.29
CA PRO A 333 14.79 4.73 1.25
C PRO A 333 14.47 5.65 0.08
N ARG A 334 14.52 6.96 0.35
CA ARG A 334 14.24 8.02 -0.61
C ARG A 334 15.48 8.87 -0.85
N TYR A 335 15.66 9.29 -2.09
CA TYR A 335 16.68 10.24 -2.52
C TYR A 335 15.97 11.40 -3.23
N ILE A 336 16.26 12.63 -2.80
CA ILE A 336 15.58 13.83 -3.30
C ILE A 336 16.59 14.72 -4.00
N THR A 337 16.24 15.21 -5.18
CA THR A 337 16.94 16.27 -5.89
C THR A 337 16.00 17.44 -6.06
N ASN A 338 16.34 18.59 -5.48
CA ASN A 338 15.59 19.82 -5.68
C ASN A 338 16.11 20.55 -6.91
N PHE A 339 15.21 21.01 -7.75
CA PHE A 339 15.52 21.67 -9.01
C PHE A 339 14.64 22.90 -9.17
N THR A 340 15.25 24.03 -9.52
CA THR A 340 14.55 25.27 -9.85
C THR A 340 14.81 25.60 -11.32
N PRO A 341 13.78 25.71 -12.18
CA PRO A 341 13.95 26.02 -13.60
C PRO A 341 14.68 27.34 -13.81
N SER A 342 15.61 27.37 -14.77
CA SER A 342 16.30 28.60 -15.18
C SER A 342 15.48 29.44 -16.17
N GLN A 343 14.42 28.86 -16.74
CA GLN A 343 13.48 29.47 -17.68
C GLN A 343 12.05 29.10 -17.28
N ASN A 344 11.08 29.92 -17.68
CA ASN A 344 9.67 29.62 -17.45
C ASN A 344 9.30 28.36 -18.23
N VAL A 345 8.63 27.42 -17.57
CA VAL A 345 8.05 26.24 -18.22
C VAL A 345 6.53 26.44 -18.29
N PRO A 346 5.97 26.71 -19.47
CA PRO A 346 4.54 27.00 -19.62
C PRO A 346 3.67 25.88 -19.06
N GLY A 347 2.61 26.25 -18.34
CA GLY A 347 1.55 25.32 -17.94
C GLY A 347 0.65 24.92 -19.11
N THR A 348 -0.18 23.92 -18.87
CA THR A 348 -1.31 23.59 -19.75
C THR A 348 -2.43 24.59 -19.47
N GLN A 349 -2.21 25.85 -19.89
CA GLN A 349 -3.30 26.81 -19.91
C GLN A 349 -4.31 26.38 -20.98
N THR A 350 -5.60 26.56 -20.69
CA THR A 350 -6.77 26.42 -21.57
C THR A 350 -6.44 26.43 -23.08
N GLY A 351 -6.21 25.26 -23.68
CA GLY A 351 -5.97 25.09 -25.13
C GLY A 351 -4.50 25.03 -25.60
N ALA A 352 -3.51 24.95 -24.70
CA ALA A 352 -2.09 24.82 -25.03
C ALA A 352 -1.47 23.54 -24.45
N VAL A 353 -0.51 22.95 -25.15
CA VAL A 353 0.30 21.84 -24.65
C VAL A 353 1.33 22.39 -23.66
N GLY A 354 1.31 21.89 -22.42
CA GLY A 354 2.28 22.28 -21.39
C GLY A 354 3.72 22.05 -21.81
N GLY A 355 4.63 22.93 -21.37
CA GLY A 355 6.05 22.86 -21.68
C GLY A 355 6.75 21.70 -20.96
N THR A 356 7.90 21.29 -21.49
CA THR A 356 8.73 20.22 -20.91
C THR A 356 10.04 20.75 -20.35
N ILE A 357 10.55 20.09 -19.31
CA ILE A 357 11.88 20.38 -18.75
C ILE A 357 12.60 19.09 -18.35
N THR A 358 13.92 19.03 -18.59
CA THR A 358 14.75 17.91 -18.17
C THR A 358 15.44 18.23 -16.85
N ILE A 359 15.26 17.36 -15.87
CA ILE A 359 15.82 17.47 -14.53
C ILE A 359 16.88 16.36 -14.37
N PRO A 360 18.17 16.70 -14.18
CA PRO A 360 19.17 15.72 -13.82
C PRO A 360 19.01 15.29 -12.35
N SER A 361 19.07 13.99 -12.09
CA SER A 361 19.20 13.48 -10.72
C SER A 361 20.62 13.75 -10.19
N GLN A 362 20.74 13.84 -8.88
CA GLN A 362 22.04 13.64 -8.25
C GLN A 362 22.56 12.21 -8.49
N THR A 363 23.86 12.02 -8.33
CA THR A 363 24.45 10.67 -8.28
C THR A 363 24.03 9.99 -6.98
N ILE A 364 23.29 8.89 -7.09
CA ILE A 364 22.78 8.09 -5.97
C ILE A 364 23.65 6.83 -5.86
N VAL A 365 24.17 6.54 -4.67
CA VAL A 365 24.88 5.27 -4.40
C VAL A 365 23.94 4.36 -3.60
N LEU A 366 23.56 3.24 -4.22
CA LEU A 366 22.67 2.24 -3.64
C LEU A 366 23.50 1.11 -3.01
N PRO A 367 23.26 0.72 -1.74
CA PRO A 367 23.99 -0.34 -1.04
C PRO A 367 23.59 -1.77 -1.45
N GLN A 368 22.53 -1.88 -2.25
CA GLN A 368 22.09 -3.12 -2.89
C GLN A 368 21.30 -2.78 -4.15
N ILE A 369 21.15 -3.73 -5.06
CA ILE A 369 20.21 -3.57 -6.19
C ILE A 369 18.78 -3.67 -5.64
N PRO A 370 17.93 -2.63 -5.78
CA PRO A 370 16.55 -2.67 -5.28
C PRO A 370 15.68 -3.61 -6.14
N ASP A 371 14.56 -4.07 -5.59
CA ASP A 371 13.58 -4.83 -6.36
C ASP A 371 12.73 -3.93 -7.26
N MET A 372 12.58 -2.66 -6.87
CA MET A 372 11.83 -1.67 -7.64
C MET A 372 12.35 -0.25 -7.41
N LEU A 373 12.33 0.56 -8.44
CA LEU A 373 12.60 2.00 -8.41
C LEU A 373 11.30 2.75 -8.71
N ILE A 374 10.87 3.63 -7.80
CA ILE A 374 9.76 4.55 -8.03
C ILE A 374 10.36 5.94 -8.24
N ILE A 375 10.09 6.54 -9.41
CA ILE A 375 10.66 7.84 -9.80
C ILE A 375 9.53 8.80 -10.15
N TYR A 376 9.50 9.96 -9.49
CA TYR A 376 8.49 10.99 -9.70
C TYR A 376 9.01 12.39 -9.40
N ALA A 377 8.40 13.39 -10.03
CA ALA A 377 8.62 14.79 -9.72
C ALA A 377 7.32 15.39 -9.19
N LYS A 378 7.42 16.19 -8.14
CA LYS A 378 6.28 16.94 -7.55
C LYS A 378 6.73 18.33 -7.11
N PRO A 379 5.83 19.30 -6.94
CA PRO A 379 6.20 20.57 -6.31
C PRO A 379 6.75 20.32 -4.90
N GLN A 380 7.71 21.13 -4.46
CA GLN A 380 8.24 21.04 -3.08
C GLN A 380 7.13 21.27 -2.03
N THR A 381 6.13 22.07 -2.38
CA THR A 381 4.97 22.32 -1.53
C THR A 381 3.75 22.43 -2.42
N TYR A 382 2.72 21.64 -2.13
CA TYR A 382 1.43 21.79 -2.77
C TYR A 382 0.79 23.11 -2.33
N ALA A 383 0.07 23.73 -3.25
CA ALA A 383 -0.73 24.91 -2.97
C ALA A 383 -1.93 24.54 -2.06
N ASP A 384 -2.92 25.43 -1.98
CA ASP A 384 -4.06 25.30 -1.06
C ASP A 384 -4.86 23.99 -1.19
N THR A 385 -5.87 23.82 -0.34
CA THR A 385 -6.73 22.63 -0.28
C THR A 385 -7.54 22.34 -1.57
N THR A 386 -7.52 23.23 -2.57
CA THR A 386 -8.22 23.03 -3.84
C THR A 386 -7.43 22.18 -4.84
N PHE A 387 -6.13 22.01 -4.62
CA PHE A 387 -5.30 21.16 -5.47
C PHE A 387 -5.18 19.76 -4.90
N GLY A 388 -5.27 18.75 -5.76
CA GLY A 388 -4.91 17.36 -5.44
C GLY A 388 -3.40 17.20 -5.20
N ASP A 389 -3.00 16.04 -4.68
CA ASP A 389 -1.60 15.62 -4.65
C ASP A 389 -1.22 15.13 -6.05
N TYR A 390 -0.71 16.06 -6.87
CA TYR A 390 -0.32 15.82 -8.26
C TYR A 390 1.20 15.63 -8.44
N HIS A 391 1.56 15.00 -9.54
CA HIS A 391 2.91 14.73 -10.03
C HIS A 391 3.08 15.35 -11.41
N PHE A 392 4.31 15.72 -11.74
CA PHE A 392 4.64 16.10 -13.11
C PHE A 392 4.89 14.83 -13.93
N PRO A 393 4.08 14.54 -14.95
CA PRO A 393 4.16 13.29 -15.67
C PRO A 393 5.48 13.19 -16.45
N PRO A 394 6.14 12.02 -16.44
CA PRO A 394 7.36 11.76 -17.16
C PRO A 394 7.10 11.63 -18.67
N THR A 395 7.92 12.27 -19.50
CA THR A 395 7.85 12.15 -20.97
C THR A 395 8.95 11.26 -21.52
N SER A 396 10.16 11.33 -20.94
CA SER A 396 11.31 10.52 -21.32
C SER A 396 12.30 10.41 -20.16
N ILE A 397 13.06 9.32 -20.11
CA ILE A 397 14.13 9.12 -19.13
C ILE A 397 15.38 8.56 -19.81
N SER A 398 16.55 9.04 -19.40
CA SER A 398 17.85 8.47 -19.77
C SER A 398 18.60 8.11 -18.50
N LEU A 399 18.78 6.81 -18.27
CA LEU A 399 19.25 6.25 -17.00
C LEU A 399 20.66 5.66 -17.16
N ASN A 400 21.51 5.97 -16.20
CA ASN A 400 22.82 5.38 -16.01
C ASN A 400 22.78 4.54 -14.73
N PHE A 401 23.05 3.25 -14.87
CA PHE A 401 23.10 2.31 -13.75
C PHE A 401 24.42 1.55 -13.81
N ASP A 402 25.23 1.71 -12.76
CA ASP A 402 26.56 1.14 -12.68
C ASP A 402 27.40 1.50 -13.93
N ASN A 403 27.88 0.52 -14.70
CA ASN A 403 28.64 0.76 -15.94
C ASN A 403 27.77 0.90 -17.20
N PHE A 404 26.44 0.82 -17.11
CA PHE A 404 25.55 1.06 -18.25
C PHE A 404 25.12 2.52 -18.30
N ALA A 405 25.25 3.13 -19.47
CA ALA A 405 24.83 4.51 -19.72
C ALA A 405 23.71 4.57 -20.77
N GLY A 406 22.80 5.53 -20.63
CA GLY A 406 21.74 5.82 -21.60
C GLY A 406 20.65 4.76 -21.70
N LEU A 407 20.46 3.94 -20.66
CA LEU A 407 19.35 3.02 -20.55
C LEU A 407 18.02 3.78 -20.66
N LEU A 408 17.03 3.14 -21.27
CA LEU A 408 15.68 3.67 -21.48
C LEU A 408 15.56 4.92 -22.38
N SER A 409 16.66 5.50 -22.86
CA SER A 409 16.66 6.76 -23.64
C SER A 409 15.83 6.76 -24.93
N ALA A 410 15.60 5.60 -25.52
CA ALA A 410 14.79 5.43 -26.74
C ALA A 410 13.30 5.12 -26.48
N HIS A 411 12.88 4.98 -25.22
CA HIS A 411 11.48 4.64 -24.91
C HIS A 411 10.57 5.85 -25.05
N GLN A 412 9.39 5.63 -25.64
CA GLN A 412 8.34 6.62 -25.71
C GLN A 412 7.54 6.67 -24.41
N GLN A 413 6.87 7.79 -24.16
CA GLN A 413 6.02 8.01 -22.98
C GLN A 413 4.98 6.88 -22.77
N SER A 414 4.38 6.36 -23.84
CA SER A 414 3.43 5.25 -23.78
C SER A 414 4.04 3.92 -23.32
N GLN A 415 5.29 3.65 -23.69
CA GLN A 415 6.03 2.46 -23.26
C GLN A 415 6.41 2.57 -21.78
N LEU A 416 6.80 3.78 -21.34
CA LEU A 416 7.06 4.06 -19.94
C LEU A 416 5.81 3.85 -19.06
N TYR A 417 4.63 4.25 -19.55
CA TYR A 417 3.35 3.95 -18.90
C TYR A 417 3.10 2.43 -18.80
N GLN A 418 3.30 1.68 -19.88
CA GLN A 418 3.11 0.23 -19.89
C GLN A 418 4.03 -0.47 -18.88
N MET A 419 5.30 -0.04 -18.77
CA MET A 419 6.22 -0.53 -17.73
C MET A 419 5.67 -0.26 -16.32
N ALA A 420 5.22 0.97 -16.06
CA ALA A 420 4.67 1.34 -14.75
C ALA A 420 3.44 0.49 -14.37
N VAL A 421 2.51 0.29 -15.31
CA VAL A 421 1.31 -0.54 -15.10
C VAL A 421 1.65 -2.01 -14.91
N HIS A 422 2.56 -2.57 -15.72
CA HIS A 422 3.03 -3.95 -15.57
C HIS A 422 3.69 -4.21 -14.20
N ASN A 423 4.24 -3.16 -13.60
CA ASN A 423 4.82 -3.18 -12.26
C ASN A 423 3.83 -2.90 -11.13
N GLY A 424 2.53 -2.75 -11.43
CA GLY A 424 1.45 -2.65 -10.45
C GLY A 424 0.90 -1.25 -10.22
N LEU A 425 1.22 -0.27 -11.07
CA LEU A 425 0.57 1.03 -11.00
C LEU A 425 -0.88 0.93 -11.44
N GLU A 426 -1.81 1.29 -10.55
CA GLU A 426 -3.23 1.41 -10.87
C GLU A 426 -3.59 2.86 -11.20
N MET A 427 -3.48 3.21 -12.48
CA MET A 427 -3.82 4.53 -12.99
C MET A 427 -4.17 4.38 -14.48
N ASP A 428 -5.21 5.07 -14.95
CA ASP A 428 -5.51 5.09 -16.38
C ASP A 428 -4.53 6.00 -17.12
N TYR A 429 -4.44 5.84 -18.44
CA TYR A 429 -3.48 6.57 -19.25
C TYR A 429 -3.69 8.09 -19.20
N ALA A 430 -4.93 8.58 -19.21
CA ALA A 430 -5.23 10.02 -19.20
C ALA A 430 -4.90 10.64 -17.84
N GLN A 431 -5.15 9.92 -16.75
CA GLN A 431 -4.66 10.31 -15.43
C GLN A 431 -3.12 10.30 -15.36
N TRP A 432 -2.48 9.31 -15.97
CA TRP A 432 -1.02 9.16 -15.92
C TRP A 432 -0.27 10.20 -16.75
N VAL A 433 -0.76 10.56 -17.94
CA VAL A 433 -0.17 11.66 -18.72
C VAL A 433 -0.53 13.04 -18.20
N GLY A 434 -1.38 13.15 -17.16
CA GLY A 434 -1.70 14.42 -16.52
C GLY A 434 -2.74 15.29 -17.25
N GLN A 435 -3.41 14.76 -18.28
CA GLN A 435 -4.38 15.50 -19.10
C GLN A 435 -5.55 14.59 -19.51
N ALA A 436 -6.79 15.04 -19.29
CA ALA A 436 -8.00 14.31 -19.64
C ALA A 436 -9.05 15.19 -20.31
N TYR A 437 -9.72 14.69 -21.35
CA TYR A 437 -10.74 15.43 -22.08
C TYR A 437 -12.10 15.40 -21.36
N LEU A 438 -12.60 16.54 -20.88
CA LEU A 438 -13.88 16.64 -20.15
C LEU A 438 -15.09 16.86 -21.07
N GLY A 439 -14.88 17.25 -22.34
CA GLY A 439 -15.95 17.44 -23.33
C GLY A 439 -16.89 18.64 -23.11
N LYS A 440 -16.86 19.29 -21.93
CA LYS A 440 -17.76 20.40 -21.58
C LYS A 440 -17.40 21.73 -22.29
N ASP A 441 -16.11 21.98 -22.50
CA ASP A 441 -15.58 23.22 -23.09
C ASP A 441 -14.64 22.98 -24.28
N GLY A 442 -14.63 21.75 -24.81
CA GLY A 442 -13.76 21.35 -25.93
C GLY A 442 -12.27 21.32 -25.60
N LYS A 443 -11.91 21.28 -24.31
CA LYS A 443 -10.54 21.39 -23.80
C LYS A 443 -10.20 20.27 -22.83
N ASP A 444 -8.91 19.98 -22.74
CA ASP A 444 -8.36 19.06 -21.74
C ASP A 444 -8.32 19.73 -20.36
N VAL A 445 -8.61 18.93 -19.35
CA VAL A 445 -8.52 19.27 -17.93
C VAL A 445 -7.26 18.61 -17.35
N PRO A 446 -6.45 19.37 -16.60
CA PRO A 446 -5.32 18.81 -15.88
C PRO A 446 -5.74 17.72 -14.85
N SER A 447 -5.13 16.55 -14.97
CA SER A 447 -5.26 15.46 -13.99
C SER A 447 -4.03 15.41 -13.08
N VAL A 448 -4.04 14.53 -12.08
CA VAL A 448 -2.94 14.43 -11.10
C VAL A 448 -1.59 14.03 -11.69
N GLY A 449 -1.52 13.45 -12.88
CA GLY A 449 -0.26 12.95 -13.43
C GLY A 449 0.22 11.68 -12.74
N GLY A 450 1.05 10.93 -13.46
CA GLY A 450 1.60 9.64 -13.01
C GLY A 450 3.09 9.67 -12.75
N PHE A 451 3.60 8.53 -12.30
CA PHE A 451 5.01 8.31 -11.99
C PHE A 451 5.56 7.03 -12.63
N LEU A 452 6.89 6.93 -12.70
CA LEU A 452 7.57 5.76 -13.24
C LEU A 452 7.80 4.73 -12.15
N ILE A 453 7.62 3.47 -12.55
CA ILE A 453 7.95 2.30 -11.72
C ILE A 453 8.77 1.36 -12.59
N LEU A 454 10.02 1.13 -12.19
CA LEU A 454 10.97 0.31 -12.94
C LEU A 454 11.47 -0.84 -12.06
N ARG A 455 11.54 -2.04 -12.64
CA ARG A 455 12.11 -3.23 -12.03
C ARG A 455 13.47 -3.55 -12.67
N PRO A 456 14.57 -3.48 -11.90
CA PRO A 456 15.89 -3.85 -12.40
C PRO A 456 15.91 -5.32 -12.85
N GLY A 457 16.48 -5.59 -14.02
CA GLY A 457 16.55 -6.93 -14.62
C GLY A 457 15.30 -7.33 -15.43
N VAL A 458 14.22 -6.55 -15.37
CA VAL A 458 13.03 -6.72 -16.21
C VAL A 458 12.89 -5.55 -17.19
N ASP A 459 12.79 -4.32 -16.67
CA ASP A 459 12.59 -3.13 -17.50
C ASP A 459 13.90 -2.54 -18.04
N PHE A 460 15.01 -2.76 -17.33
CA PHE A 460 16.33 -2.40 -17.81
C PHE A 460 17.36 -3.48 -17.44
N ALA A 461 18.39 -3.59 -18.28
CA ALA A 461 19.39 -4.64 -18.17
C ALA A 461 20.30 -4.45 -16.95
N LEU A 462 20.66 -5.57 -16.32
CA LEU A 462 21.71 -5.67 -15.30
C LEU A 462 22.92 -6.41 -15.89
N GLN A 463 24.09 -6.29 -15.26
CA GLN A 463 25.27 -7.05 -15.69
C GLN A 463 25.10 -8.54 -15.37
N SER A 464 25.90 -9.39 -16.01
CA SER A 464 25.97 -10.80 -15.66
C SER A 464 26.36 -10.97 -14.19
N GLY A 465 25.68 -11.86 -13.46
CA GLY A 465 25.88 -12.05 -12.02
C GLY A 465 25.17 -11.03 -11.13
N GLN A 466 24.50 -10.02 -11.70
CA GLN A 466 23.70 -9.04 -10.95
C GLN A 466 22.22 -9.42 -10.95
N ALA A 467 21.58 -9.29 -9.80
CA ALA A 467 20.13 -9.42 -9.63
C ALA A 467 19.65 -8.54 -8.48
N PRO A 468 18.35 -8.19 -8.41
CA PRO A 468 17.78 -7.54 -7.23
C PRO A 468 18.15 -8.25 -5.93
N GLY A 469 18.38 -7.49 -4.87
CA GLY A 469 18.82 -8.00 -3.56
C GLY A 469 20.32 -8.33 -3.45
N LEU A 470 21.12 -8.15 -4.51
CA LEU A 470 22.57 -8.27 -4.44
C LEU A 470 23.16 -7.10 -3.66
N ALA A 471 23.97 -7.40 -2.62
CA ALA A 471 24.74 -6.41 -1.88
C ALA A 471 25.86 -5.82 -2.73
N GLY A 472 26.07 -4.51 -2.68
CA GLY A 472 27.15 -3.85 -3.41
C GLY A 472 26.97 -2.34 -3.47
N ASN A 473 27.95 -1.63 -4.02
CA ASN A 473 27.83 -0.19 -4.23
C ASN A 473 27.47 0.09 -5.69
N PHE A 474 26.19 0.31 -5.97
CA PHE A 474 25.69 0.55 -7.31
C PHE A 474 25.39 2.04 -7.51
N VAL A 475 25.96 2.64 -8.54
CA VAL A 475 25.74 4.05 -8.85
C VAL A 475 24.53 4.19 -9.77
N LEU A 476 23.55 5.00 -9.38
CA LEU A 476 22.39 5.37 -10.18
C LEU A 476 22.42 6.88 -10.45
N GLN A 477 22.27 7.26 -11.71
CA GLN A 477 22.05 8.64 -12.13
C GLN A 477 21.14 8.66 -13.35
N TYR A 478 20.25 9.63 -13.48
CA TYR A 478 19.39 9.72 -14.66
C TYR A 478 19.01 11.16 -14.98
N ASN A 479 18.62 11.39 -16.23
CA ASN A 479 17.96 12.63 -16.65
C ASN A 479 16.49 12.32 -16.92
N LEU A 480 15.59 12.96 -16.18
CA LEU A 480 14.15 12.82 -16.34
C LEU A 480 13.58 14.06 -17.02
N THR A 481 12.92 13.89 -18.16
CA THR A 481 12.12 14.95 -18.76
C THR A 481 10.68 14.82 -18.29
N ILE A 482 10.14 15.91 -17.75
CA ILE A 482 8.77 16.01 -17.26
C ILE A 482 8.00 17.06 -18.07
N GLN A 483 6.68 16.94 -18.06
CA GLN A 483 5.77 17.93 -18.64
C GLN A 483 5.04 18.71 -17.55
N ASN A 484 4.92 20.03 -17.72
CA ASN A 484 4.09 20.85 -16.86
C ASN A 484 2.62 20.80 -17.31
N THR A 485 1.85 19.89 -16.72
CA THR A 485 0.42 19.74 -17.00
C THR A 485 -0.46 20.67 -16.16
N THR A 486 0.12 21.44 -15.24
CA THR A 486 -0.65 22.33 -14.34
C THR A 486 -1.20 23.53 -15.09
N SER A 487 -2.22 24.19 -14.52
CA SER A 487 -2.80 25.41 -15.09
C SER A 487 -1.92 26.65 -14.93
N ALA A 488 -0.77 26.54 -14.26
CA ALA A 488 0.16 27.63 -13.98
C ALA A 488 1.55 27.35 -14.58
N ASP A 489 2.26 28.42 -14.95
CA ASP A 489 3.64 28.30 -15.41
C ASP A 489 4.57 27.98 -14.23
N LEU A 490 5.56 27.10 -14.45
CA LEU A 490 6.67 26.97 -13.51
C LEU A 490 7.59 28.16 -13.71
N VAL A 491 7.51 29.12 -12.79
CA VAL A 491 8.22 30.40 -12.90
C VAL A 491 9.72 30.19 -12.65
N ALA A 492 10.52 30.72 -13.57
CA ALA A 492 11.98 30.69 -13.51
C ALA A 492 12.50 31.21 -12.17
N ASN A 493 13.49 30.53 -11.61
CA ASN A 493 14.20 30.90 -10.38
C ASN A 493 13.30 31.05 -9.13
N THR A 494 12.04 30.61 -9.20
CA THR A 494 11.05 30.79 -8.12
C THR A 494 10.36 29.49 -7.75
N THR A 495 9.89 28.72 -8.75
CA THR A 495 9.18 27.47 -8.49
C THR A 495 10.18 26.33 -8.32
N THR A 496 10.22 25.71 -7.13
CA THR A 496 11.08 24.55 -6.87
C THR A 496 10.31 23.23 -7.03
N ILE A 497 10.88 22.36 -7.84
CA ILE A 497 10.43 21.00 -8.11
C ILE A 497 11.33 20.05 -7.33
N SER A 498 10.74 19.05 -6.68
CA SER A 498 11.47 18.00 -5.99
C SER A 498 11.32 16.70 -6.77
N LEU A 499 12.44 16.17 -7.25
CA LEU A 499 12.57 14.87 -7.91
C LEU A 499 12.87 13.81 -6.84
N TYR A 500 12.01 12.80 -6.73
CA TYR A 500 12.13 11.71 -5.77
C TYR A 500 12.51 10.42 -6.49
N THR A 501 13.47 9.70 -5.90
CA THR A 501 13.78 8.30 -6.22
C THR A 501 13.57 7.48 -4.97
N ILE A 502 12.61 6.57 -4.98
CA ILE A 502 12.41 5.58 -3.91
C ILE A 502 12.97 4.25 -4.40
N ALA A 503 13.94 3.72 -3.68
CA ALA A 503 14.48 2.39 -3.93
C ALA A 503 13.78 1.41 -3.00
N VAL A 504 12.91 0.56 -3.52
CA VAL A 504 12.19 -0.43 -2.71
C VAL A 504 13.06 -1.67 -2.54
N ASN A 505 13.40 -1.94 -1.29
CA ASN A 505 14.31 -3.00 -0.89
C ASN A 505 13.55 -4.07 -0.13
N ALA A 506 13.50 -5.30 -0.65
CA ALA A 506 13.00 -6.44 0.11
C ALA A 506 14.05 -7.00 1.08
N GLY A 507 13.54 -7.60 2.14
CA GLY A 507 14.31 -8.35 3.11
C GLY A 507 13.40 -9.21 3.99
N PHE A 508 13.94 -9.64 5.12
CA PHE A 508 13.20 -10.41 6.13
C PHE A 508 13.32 -9.75 7.50
N PHE A 509 12.22 -9.78 8.25
CA PHE A 509 12.19 -9.45 9.66
C PHE A 509 12.20 -10.74 10.46
N GLU A 510 13.23 -10.92 11.28
CA GLU A 510 13.48 -12.13 12.05
C GLU A 510 13.31 -11.86 13.53
N SER A 511 12.62 -12.74 14.24
CA SER A 511 12.45 -12.68 15.70
C SER A 511 12.73 -14.02 16.36
N MET A 512 13.45 -13.99 17.49
CA MET A 512 13.80 -15.16 18.28
C MET A 512 13.91 -14.76 19.75
N ALA A 513 13.10 -15.38 20.61
CA ALA A 513 13.16 -15.25 22.08
C ALA A 513 13.22 -13.79 22.60
N GLY A 514 12.42 -12.88 22.05
CA GLY A 514 12.39 -11.50 22.49
C GLY A 514 13.48 -10.59 21.93
N SER A 515 14.29 -11.06 20.99
CA SER A 515 15.18 -10.26 20.15
C SER A 515 14.71 -10.33 18.69
N SER A 516 14.96 -9.28 17.94
CA SER A 516 14.57 -9.12 16.54
C SER A 516 15.69 -8.49 15.73
N ARG A 517 15.69 -8.74 14.43
CA ARG A 517 16.63 -8.12 13.48
C ARG A 517 16.04 -8.06 12.08
N VAL A 518 16.48 -7.07 11.31
CA VAL A 518 16.20 -6.96 9.87
C VAL A 518 17.38 -7.53 9.09
N VAL A 519 17.10 -8.45 8.17
CA VAL A 519 18.08 -9.02 7.23
C VAL A 519 17.77 -8.51 5.83
N LYS A 520 18.73 -7.80 5.23
CA LYS A 520 18.69 -7.26 3.86
C LYS A 520 19.82 -7.86 3.03
N ALA A 521 19.78 -7.61 1.72
CA ALA A 521 20.78 -8.05 0.75
C ALA A 521 21.08 -9.56 0.84
N VAL A 522 20.06 -10.35 0.56
CA VAL A 522 20.01 -11.79 0.89
C VAL A 522 20.72 -12.70 -0.11
N VAL A 523 21.24 -12.16 -1.22
CA VAL A 523 21.89 -12.94 -2.28
C VAL A 523 23.30 -12.46 -2.57
N SER A 524 24.22 -13.41 -2.80
CA SER A 524 25.56 -13.15 -3.34
C SER A 524 25.62 -13.46 -4.84
N GLU A 525 26.68 -12.99 -5.52
CA GLU A 525 26.90 -13.28 -6.95
C GLU A 525 27.00 -14.79 -7.23
N ALA A 526 27.63 -15.55 -6.33
CA ALA A 526 27.73 -17.00 -6.45
C ALA A 526 26.36 -17.68 -6.33
N ASP A 527 25.49 -17.18 -5.46
CA ASP A 527 24.11 -17.68 -5.32
C ASP A 527 23.29 -17.40 -6.59
N ILE A 528 23.49 -16.23 -7.21
CA ILE A 528 22.78 -15.84 -8.43
C ILE A 528 23.17 -16.74 -9.60
N ILE A 529 24.46 -17.04 -9.75
CA ILE A 529 24.96 -17.90 -10.84
C ILE A 529 24.55 -19.36 -10.63
N SER A 530 24.46 -19.82 -9.39
CA SER A 530 24.14 -21.22 -9.05
C SER A 530 22.64 -21.48 -8.87
N ALA A 531 21.80 -20.44 -8.86
CA ALA A 531 20.36 -20.57 -8.72
C ALA A 531 19.77 -21.42 -9.86
N GLU A 532 19.11 -22.53 -9.52
CA GLU A 532 18.45 -23.38 -10.50
C GLU A 532 17.23 -22.66 -11.11
N PRO A 533 17.06 -22.67 -12.45
CA PRO A 533 15.89 -22.10 -13.08
C PRO A 533 14.64 -22.89 -12.65
N SER A 534 13.67 -22.17 -12.10
CA SER A 534 12.41 -22.79 -11.68
C SER A 534 11.62 -23.34 -12.87
N ALA A 535 10.87 -24.43 -12.65
CA ALA A 535 10.08 -25.08 -13.69
C ALA A 535 8.99 -24.15 -14.27
N VAL A 536 8.73 -24.29 -15.58
CA VAL A 536 7.79 -23.49 -16.39
C VAL A 536 6.43 -23.32 -15.69
N GLY A 537 5.97 -22.07 -15.58
CA GLY A 537 4.71 -21.69 -14.92
C GLY A 537 4.88 -21.02 -13.54
N SER A 538 6.09 -21.01 -12.99
CA SER A 538 6.37 -20.42 -11.67
C SER A 538 6.70 -18.92 -11.69
N GLY A 539 6.90 -18.30 -12.86
CA GLY A 539 7.26 -16.87 -12.96
C GLY A 539 6.19 -15.91 -12.44
N ASP A 540 4.91 -16.33 -12.44
CA ASP A 540 3.81 -15.59 -11.79
C ASP A 540 3.68 -15.94 -10.30
N GLU A 541 4.00 -17.18 -9.89
CA GLU A 541 3.87 -17.68 -8.52
C GLU A 541 5.10 -17.44 -7.62
N LEU A 542 6.29 -17.22 -8.19
CA LEU A 542 7.57 -16.97 -7.51
C LEU A 542 8.05 -15.52 -7.66
N LYS A 543 7.13 -14.58 -7.87
CA LYS A 543 7.47 -13.15 -7.93
C LYS A 543 8.07 -12.71 -6.59
N ARG A 544 9.23 -12.06 -6.66
CA ARG A 544 9.96 -11.51 -5.51
C ARG A 544 9.18 -10.36 -4.86
N LEU A 545 9.54 -10.06 -3.62
CA LEU A 545 8.70 -9.47 -2.56
C LEU A 545 8.30 -7.98 -2.72
N VAL A 546 8.05 -7.43 -3.93
CA VAL A 546 7.73 -6.00 -4.11
C VAL A 546 6.70 -5.68 -5.23
N GLY A 547 5.68 -4.86 -4.90
CA GLY A 547 4.71 -4.25 -5.83
C GLY A 547 3.25 -4.74 -5.71
N ALA A 548 2.31 -4.17 -6.46
CA ALA A 548 0.90 -4.61 -6.43
C ALA A 548 0.72 -6.09 -6.79
N GLY A 549 1.61 -6.64 -7.62
CA GLY A 549 1.69 -8.06 -7.95
C GLY A 549 2.54 -8.93 -7.01
N PHE A 550 3.13 -8.35 -5.95
CA PHE A 550 3.70 -9.08 -4.80
C PHE A 550 2.61 -9.50 -3.83
N LEU A 551 1.57 -8.68 -3.75
CA LEU A 551 0.48 -8.82 -2.80
C LEU A 551 -0.36 -10.08 -3.06
N ASP A 552 -0.64 -10.46 -4.30
CA ASP A 552 -1.53 -11.61 -4.56
C ASP A 552 -0.88 -13.01 -4.50
N ASN A 553 0.46 -13.14 -4.51
CA ASN A 553 1.11 -14.46 -4.78
C ASN A 553 2.09 -14.99 -3.71
N LEU A 554 2.27 -14.32 -2.56
CA LEU A 554 3.17 -14.80 -1.50
C LEU A 554 2.70 -16.10 -0.81
N GLY A 555 1.39 -16.38 -0.81
CA GLY A 555 0.81 -17.62 -0.25
C GLY A 555 1.22 -18.90 -0.99
N ASN A 556 1.60 -18.80 -2.27
CA ASN A 556 2.05 -19.97 -3.06
C ASN A 556 3.53 -20.32 -2.81
N MET A 557 4.34 -19.39 -2.31
CA MET A 557 5.74 -19.63 -1.97
C MET A 557 5.91 -20.51 -0.71
N PHE A 558 5.04 -20.36 0.28
CA PHE A 558 5.14 -21.12 1.54
C PHE A 558 4.64 -22.58 1.39
N ASN A 559 3.59 -22.80 0.59
CA ASN A 559 3.09 -24.15 0.29
C ASN A 559 4.07 -24.97 -0.56
N LYS A 560 4.93 -24.32 -1.36
CA LYS A 560 5.99 -25.00 -2.11
C LYS A 560 7.28 -25.20 -1.31
N ALA A 561 7.59 -24.44 -0.26
CA ALA A 561 8.74 -24.78 0.61
C ALA A 561 8.49 -26.09 1.38
N VAL A 562 7.26 -26.32 1.81
CA VAL A 562 6.82 -27.59 2.42
C VAL A 562 6.62 -28.68 1.35
N GLY A 563 6.02 -28.32 0.21
CA GLY A 563 5.82 -29.23 -0.92
C GLY A 563 7.13 -29.75 -1.53
N VAL A 564 8.15 -28.90 -1.70
CA VAL A 564 9.46 -29.27 -2.24
C VAL A 564 10.26 -30.12 -1.25
N TYR A 565 10.10 -29.90 0.06
CA TYR A 565 10.69 -30.77 1.09
C TYR A 565 10.03 -32.15 1.14
N GLU A 566 8.73 -32.26 0.88
CA GLU A 566 8.04 -33.55 0.80
C GLU A 566 8.22 -34.25 -0.56
N THR A 567 8.33 -33.52 -1.68
CA THR A 567 8.58 -34.11 -3.01
C THR A 567 10.04 -34.49 -3.25
N THR A 568 10.99 -33.99 -2.46
CA THR A 568 12.40 -34.45 -2.54
C THR A 568 12.69 -35.70 -1.71
N LYS A 569 11.84 -36.07 -0.74
CA LYS A 569 11.95 -37.34 0.00
C LYS A 569 11.81 -38.61 -0.87
N PRO A 570 10.86 -38.71 -1.82
CA PRO A 570 10.76 -39.89 -2.68
C PRO A 570 11.80 -39.87 -3.83
N ILE A 571 12.27 -38.70 -4.27
CA ILE A 571 13.22 -38.61 -5.40
C ILE A 571 14.64 -39.03 -4.99
N ILE A 572 15.06 -38.76 -3.74
CA ILE A 572 16.34 -39.28 -3.22
C ILE A 572 16.28 -40.81 -2.99
N SER A 573 15.08 -41.39 -2.82
CA SER A 573 14.91 -42.84 -2.71
C SER A 573 14.91 -43.58 -4.06
N ALA A 574 14.54 -42.88 -5.15
CA ALA A 574 14.47 -43.45 -6.50
C ALA A 574 15.81 -43.39 -7.26
N VAL A 575 16.72 -42.48 -6.88
CA VAL A 575 18.05 -42.34 -7.51
C VAL A 575 19.13 -43.16 -6.79
N LYS A 576 18.80 -43.77 -5.65
CA LYS A 576 19.73 -44.62 -4.87
C LYS A 576 20.14 -45.92 -5.57
N ASN A 577 19.40 -46.34 -6.60
CA ASN A 577 19.71 -47.53 -7.41
C ASN A 577 20.50 -47.21 -8.70
N LEU A 578 20.85 -45.94 -8.93
CA LEU A 578 21.53 -45.48 -10.17
C LEU A 578 22.96 -44.98 -9.94
N LEU A 579 23.48 -45.05 -8.70
CA LEU A 579 24.87 -44.71 -8.41
C LEU A 579 25.73 -45.99 -8.35
N PRO A 580 26.87 -46.04 -9.06
CA PRO A 580 27.71 -47.23 -9.14
C PRO A 580 28.33 -47.60 -7.78
N ASP A 581 28.27 -48.90 -7.48
CA ASP A 581 28.87 -49.55 -6.30
C ASP A 581 30.40 -49.57 -6.38
N SER A 582 31.07 -48.49 -5.97
CA SER A 582 32.44 -48.59 -5.45
C SER A 582 32.94 -47.32 -4.76
N GLY A 583 33.43 -47.46 -3.51
CA GLY A 583 34.37 -46.51 -2.89
C GLY A 583 33.92 -45.88 -1.57
N VAL A 584 34.61 -46.24 -0.47
CA VAL A 584 34.70 -45.66 0.90
C VAL A 584 33.41 -45.41 1.71
N VAL A 585 32.23 -45.35 1.11
CA VAL A 585 30.95 -45.11 1.84
C VAL A 585 30.20 -46.44 2.15
N GLY A 586 30.83 -47.59 1.89
CA GLY A 586 30.30 -48.92 2.21
C GLY A 586 30.30 -49.31 3.70
N LYS A 587 30.88 -48.49 4.59
CA LYS A 587 31.05 -48.83 6.02
C LYS A 587 30.09 -48.13 6.99
N VAL A 588 29.18 -47.28 6.51
CA VAL A 588 28.17 -46.62 7.37
C VAL A 588 26.80 -47.34 7.31
N LYS A 589 26.71 -48.44 6.56
CA LYS A 589 25.49 -49.26 6.41
C LYS A 589 25.21 -50.21 7.59
N ASP A 590 26.15 -50.39 8.51
CA ASP A 590 26.06 -51.38 9.61
C ASP A 590 25.54 -50.84 10.95
N VAL A 591 25.25 -49.53 11.09
CA VAL A 591 24.85 -48.96 12.40
C VAL A 591 23.38 -48.51 12.47
N ALA A 592 22.67 -48.41 11.33
CA ALA A 592 21.25 -48.03 11.32
C ALA A 592 20.28 -49.23 11.28
N GLY A 593 20.77 -50.45 11.48
CA GLY A 593 19.98 -51.69 11.52
C GLY A 593 19.48 -52.13 12.90
N LYS A 594 19.49 -51.25 13.93
CA LYS A 594 19.26 -51.66 15.33
C LYS A 594 18.11 -51.01 16.10
N VAL A 595 17.20 -50.27 15.46
CA VAL A 595 15.96 -49.79 16.12
C VAL A 595 14.88 -49.73 15.04
N GLY A 596 13.95 -50.65 14.85
CA GLY A 596 13.19 -51.43 15.82
C GLY A 596 11.74 -50.97 15.73
N TYR A 597 10.92 -51.58 14.86
CA TYR A 597 9.47 -51.66 15.03
C TYR A 597 8.98 -52.99 14.45
N GLY A 598 8.48 -53.82 15.37
CA GLY A 598 8.18 -55.22 15.19
C GLY A 598 6.84 -55.49 14.49
N LEU A 599 6.85 -56.66 13.84
CA LEU A 599 5.69 -57.43 13.40
C LEU A 599 5.01 -58.11 14.60
N SER A 600 3.68 -58.07 14.62
CA SER A 600 2.80 -59.14 15.10
C SER A 600 1.41 -58.85 14.51
N GLY A 601 0.70 -59.71 13.78
CA GLY A 601 0.67 -61.17 13.71
C GLY A 601 -0.81 -61.58 13.85
N GLY A 602 -1.39 -62.38 12.94
CA GLY A 602 -2.73 -62.93 13.18
C GLY A 602 -3.61 -63.38 12.01
N SER A 603 -3.13 -64.38 11.26
CA SER A 603 -3.89 -65.51 10.66
C SER A 603 -4.86 -65.38 9.44
N PRO A 604 -4.97 -66.45 8.60
CA PRO A 604 -5.56 -66.43 7.25
C PRO A 604 -6.77 -67.37 7.05
N GLY A 605 -7.50 -67.17 5.93
CA GLY A 605 -8.45 -68.14 5.35
C GLY A 605 -9.74 -67.47 4.85
N GLY A 606 -10.29 -67.71 3.67
CA GLY A 606 -9.92 -68.56 2.55
C GLY A 606 -10.96 -68.46 1.41
N ILE A 607 -10.59 -69.02 0.25
CA ILE A 607 -11.41 -69.73 -0.76
C ILE A 607 -12.45 -68.95 -1.61
N GLY A 608 -12.33 -69.12 -2.95
CA GLY A 608 -13.45 -69.17 -3.92
C GLY A 608 -13.45 -68.05 -4.97
N ALA A 609 -12.83 -68.22 -6.16
CA ALA A 609 -13.37 -68.85 -7.37
C ALA A 609 -14.28 -67.95 -8.25
N SER A 610 -14.13 -68.12 -9.57
CA SER A 610 -15.11 -67.85 -10.65
C SER A 610 -15.18 -66.47 -11.33
N GLY A 611 -14.43 -66.36 -12.45
CA GLY A 611 -14.85 -66.03 -13.82
C GLY A 611 -16.11 -65.19 -14.13
N GLY A 612 -16.02 -64.35 -15.17
CA GLY A 612 -17.18 -64.06 -16.03
C GLY A 612 -17.31 -62.65 -16.63
N ARG A 613 -16.77 -62.48 -17.84
CA ARG A 613 -17.28 -61.72 -19.01
C ARG A 613 -18.42 -60.66 -18.84
N ARG A 614 -18.08 -59.46 -19.33
CA ARG A 614 -18.73 -58.61 -20.36
C ARG A 614 -20.17 -58.08 -20.17
N LYS A 615 -20.21 -56.74 -20.21
CA LYS A 615 -21.06 -55.83 -21.02
C LYS A 615 -22.58 -55.89 -20.86
N GLY A 616 -23.16 -54.72 -20.61
CA GLY A 616 -24.54 -54.42 -20.98
C GLY A 616 -25.04 -53.09 -20.44
N LEU A 617 -24.73 -51.99 -21.15
CA LEU A 617 -25.52 -50.76 -21.12
C LEU A 617 -26.99 -51.09 -21.41
N SER A 618 -27.94 -50.65 -20.58
CA SER A 618 -29.17 -49.94 -20.97
C SER A 618 -30.18 -49.88 -19.81
N ALA A 619 -30.92 -48.75 -19.74
CA ALA A 619 -32.03 -48.43 -18.83
C ALA A 619 -31.61 -48.14 -17.36
N ARG A 620 -31.25 -46.91 -16.94
CA ARG A 620 -31.92 -45.61 -17.03
C ARG A 620 -33.22 -45.55 -16.19
N LEU A 621 -33.22 -44.64 -15.21
CA LEU A 621 -34.31 -44.03 -14.43
C LEU A 621 -34.74 -44.84 -13.18
N MET A 622 -34.64 -44.34 -11.94
CA MET A 622 -34.65 -42.95 -11.43
C MET A 622 -33.33 -42.52 -10.77
#